data_AF-A0A7S1V6P1-F1
#
_entry.id   AF-A0A7S1V6P1-F1
#
_cell.length_a   1.000
_cell.length_b   1.000
_cell.length_c   1.000
_cell.angle_alpha   90.00
_cell.angle_beta   90.00
_cell.angle_gamma   90.00
#
_symmetry.space_group_name_H-M   'P 1'
#
loop_
_entity.id
_entity.type
_entity.pdbx_description
1 polymer ?
#
loop_
_entity_poly.entity_id
_entity_poly.type
_entity_poly.pdbx_seq_one_letter_code
_entity_poly.pdbx_strand_id
1 'polypeptide(L)'
;EESVDGVFRPRDALRPYGAPVERERVNEDDASNRASIVAAASRRRGALDAFVGHVESCVVRDLRDILPCVGGLQVLFPLLGQLSVRGATPEHATHVISLFQHVLQESAESQRSMAAHSGFLLMGHLLRLASPALLTPTIMESFAQMLLSLDEASDFRDVLLHDALLFLYFDLRLWVHTSEEVQRIHADRLEHAWCGASDSFKQCMFSLRHICDALRYFYYDERAVSNKGTVYPVTRWDAAKSSRGVVIGRRIAGEGLDHVRSVLLNLMVVAVVECESVTESMVCVVLDHLLAVANSGLAALSLECACRIGQHPRVGEQFLEVLGTIGGFPVLLVLLND
;
A
#
# COMPACT_ATOMS: atom_id res chain seq x y z
N GLU A 1 -14.41 -10.48 -34.54
CA GLU A 1 -14.27 -11.30 -33.33
C GLU A 1 -12.80 -11.33 -32.96
N GLU A 2 -12.41 -10.48 -32.02
CA GLU A 2 -11.23 -10.57 -31.15
C GLU A 2 -11.26 -9.30 -30.29
N SER A 3 -11.96 -9.37 -29.16
CA SER A 3 -12.00 -8.33 -28.14
C SER A 3 -10.73 -8.42 -27.32
N VAL A 4 -9.85 -7.44 -27.47
CA VAL A 4 -8.66 -7.26 -26.62
C VAL A 4 -9.11 -6.48 -25.38
N ASP A 5 -9.78 -7.17 -24.46
CA ASP A 5 -9.99 -6.65 -23.10
C ASP A 5 -8.74 -6.91 -22.26
N GLY A 6 -7.71 -6.12 -22.52
CA GLY A 6 -6.49 -6.06 -21.72
C GLY A 6 -6.74 -5.29 -20.42
N VAL A 7 -7.56 -5.85 -19.52
CA VAL A 7 -7.70 -5.31 -18.15
C VAL A 7 -6.47 -5.71 -17.35
N PHE A 8 -5.61 -4.73 -17.08
CA PHE A 8 -4.47 -4.90 -16.18
C PHE A 8 -4.95 -5.27 -14.77
N ARG A 9 -4.26 -6.23 -14.11
CA ARG A 9 -4.65 -6.78 -12.81
C ARG A 9 -3.78 -6.19 -11.69
N PRO A 10 -4.35 -5.86 -10.50
CA PRO A 10 -3.58 -5.40 -9.34
C PRO A 10 -2.41 -6.31 -8.91
N ARG A 11 -2.32 -7.55 -9.43
CA ARG A 11 -1.19 -8.47 -9.22
C ARG A 11 0.16 -7.93 -9.69
N ASP A 12 0.19 -7.12 -10.74
CA ASP A 12 1.45 -6.64 -11.31
C ASP A 12 2.10 -5.52 -10.46
N ALA A 13 1.28 -4.79 -9.68
CA ALA A 13 1.71 -3.85 -8.65
C ALA A 13 2.44 -4.50 -7.47
N LEU A 14 2.17 -5.79 -7.27
CA LEU A 14 2.55 -6.55 -6.08
C LEU A 14 3.69 -7.52 -6.37
N ARG A 15 4.37 -7.41 -7.52
CA ARG A 15 5.47 -8.33 -7.82
C ARG A 15 6.68 -8.10 -6.89
N PRO A 16 7.38 -9.18 -6.51
CA PRO A 16 8.62 -9.08 -5.76
C PRO A 16 9.68 -8.29 -6.55
N TYR A 17 10.43 -7.43 -5.87
CA TYR A 17 11.52 -6.66 -6.48
C TYR A 17 12.57 -7.61 -7.08
N GLY A 18 12.86 -7.48 -8.37
CA GLY A 18 13.88 -8.27 -9.08
C GLY A 18 13.44 -9.62 -9.65
N ALA A 19 12.14 -9.97 -9.62
CA ALA A 19 11.66 -11.24 -10.19
C ALA A 19 11.51 -11.16 -11.73
N PRO A 20 12.15 -12.05 -12.52
CA PRO A 20 11.91 -12.15 -13.95
C PRO A 20 10.48 -12.68 -14.25
N VAL A 21 9.94 -12.27 -15.40
CA VAL A 21 8.62 -12.68 -15.91
C VAL A 21 8.69 -14.13 -16.39
N GLU A 22 8.55 -15.10 -15.48
CA GLU A 22 8.44 -16.51 -15.86
C GLU A 22 6.99 -16.94 -16.01
N ARG A 23 6.67 -17.56 -17.15
CA ARG A 23 5.41 -18.25 -17.38
C ARG A 23 5.45 -19.56 -16.60
N GLU A 24 4.77 -19.62 -15.46
CA GLU A 24 4.63 -20.84 -14.67
C GLU A 24 4.00 -21.96 -15.52
N ARG A 25 4.78 -23.02 -15.75
CA ARG A 25 4.25 -24.34 -16.09
C ARG A 25 4.12 -25.11 -14.78
N VAL A 26 2.88 -25.37 -14.37
CA VAL A 26 2.59 -26.24 -13.23
C VAL A 26 3.00 -27.66 -13.59
N ASN A 27 3.97 -28.22 -12.86
CA ASN A 27 4.42 -29.60 -13.01
C ASN A 27 3.44 -30.55 -12.31
N GLU A 28 2.84 -31.47 -13.06
CA GLU A 28 1.87 -32.47 -12.59
C GLU A 28 2.45 -33.48 -11.56
N ASP A 29 3.77 -33.54 -11.41
CA ASP A 29 4.46 -34.50 -10.55
C ASP A 29 4.30 -34.24 -9.04
N ASP A 30 4.05 -33.00 -8.62
CA ASP A 30 3.88 -32.64 -7.19
C ASP A 30 2.54 -33.09 -6.60
N ALA A 31 1.50 -33.18 -7.43
CA ALA A 31 0.18 -33.68 -7.02
C ALA A 31 0.22 -35.18 -6.69
N SER A 32 0.99 -35.95 -7.47
CA SER A 32 1.15 -37.40 -7.30
C SER A 32 1.92 -37.76 -6.02
N ASN A 33 2.96 -36.98 -5.68
CA ASN A 33 3.71 -37.16 -4.44
C ASN A 33 2.88 -36.81 -3.20
N ARG A 34 2.08 -35.74 -3.24
CA ARG A 34 1.15 -35.39 -2.14
C ARG A 34 0.11 -36.48 -1.89
N ALA A 35 -0.50 -37.02 -2.95
CA ALA A 35 -1.47 -38.11 -2.82
C ALA A 35 -0.88 -39.37 -2.18
N SER A 36 0.37 -39.68 -2.52
CA SER A 36 1.09 -40.86 -2.01
C SER A 36 1.44 -40.74 -0.52
N ILE A 37 1.84 -39.55 -0.07
CA ILE A 37 2.15 -39.27 1.34
C ILE A 37 0.88 -39.30 2.19
N VAL A 38 -0.23 -38.74 1.70
CA VAL A 38 -1.54 -38.78 2.39
C VAL A 38 -2.04 -40.22 2.52
N ALA A 39 -1.92 -41.04 1.46
CA ALA A 39 -2.31 -42.45 1.51
C ALA A 39 -1.46 -43.28 2.49
N ALA A 40 -0.16 -42.99 2.62
CA ALA A 40 0.71 -43.64 3.59
C ALA A 40 0.38 -43.25 5.05
N ALA A 41 0.01 -42.00 5.30
CA ALA A 41 -0.42 -41.51 6.61
C ALA A 41 -1.77 -42.12 7.05
N SER A 42 -2.67 -42.41 6.10
CA SER A 42 -3.96 -43.06 6.36
C SER A 42 -3.81 -44.52 6.77
N ARG A 43 -2.86 -45.28 6.18
CA ARG A 43 -2.62 -46.68 6.55
C ARG A 43 -2.01 -46.85 7.94
N ARG A 44 -1.18 -45.90 8.39
CA ARG A 44 -0.62 -45.92 9.77
C ARG A 44 -1.67 -45.65 10.84
N ARG A 45 -2.72 -44.88 10.53
CA ARG A 45 -3.84 -44.60 11.46
C ARG A 45 -4.62 -45.87 11.82
N GLY A 46 -4.98 -46.69 10.83
CA GLY A 46 -5.72 -47.93 11.08
C GLY A 46 -4.98 -48.96 11.94
N ALA A 47 -3.64 -48.93 11.95
CA ALA A 47 -2.83 -49.83 12.78
C ALA A 47 -2.64 -49.32 14.22
N LEU A 48 -2.71 -48.01 14.45
CA LEU A 48 -2.59 -47.39 15.77
C LEU A 48 -3.92 -47.40 16.55
N ASP A 49 -5.04 -47.24 15.86
CA ASP A 49 -6.39 -47.28 16.47
C ASP A 49 -6.74 -48.66 17.06
N ALA A 50 -6.12 -49.74 16.56
CA ALA A 50 -6.30 -51.09 17.10
C ALA A 50 -5.50 -51.37 18.38
N PHE A 51 -4.50 -50.52 18.72
CA PHE A 51 -3.56 -50.79 19.81
C PHE A 51 -3.76 -49.92 21.06
N VAL A 52 -4.48 -48.79 20.96
CA VAL A 52 -4.54 -47.81 22.06
C VAL A 52 -5.99 -47.42 22.34
N GLY A 53 -6.71 -48.32 23.00
CA GLY A 53 -8.10 -48.11 23.37
C GLY A 53 -8.30 -47.16 24.54
N HIS A 54 -7.81 -45.91 24.50
CA HIS A 54 -8.25 -44.72 25.29
C HIS A 54 -7.24 -43.55 25.19
N VAL A 55 -6.84 -43.16 23.97
CA VAL A 55 -6.18 -41.87 23.76
C VAL A 55 -7.06 -41.09 22.82
N GLU A 56 -7.61 -39.95 23.27
CA GLU A 56 -8.29 -39.00 22.40
C GLU A 56 -7.34 -38.69 21.25
N SER A 57 -7.72 -39.09 20.03
CA SER A 57 -6.85 -38.91 18.88
C SER A 57 -6.63 -37.41 18.71
N CYS A 58 -5.36 -37.00 18.81
CA CYS A 58 -4.97 -35.63 18.51
C CYS A 58 -5.23 -35.42 17.01
N VAL A 59 -6.40 -34.89 16.67
CA VAL A 59 -6.74 -34.55 15.29
C VAL A 59 -6.06 -33.23 14.98
N VAL A 60 -4.95 -33.30 14.26
CA VAL A 60 -4.33 -32.11 13.65
C VAL A 60 -5.29 -31.62 12.57
N ARG A 61 -5.97 -30.51 12.83
CA ARG A 61 -6.76 -29.77 11.84
C ARG A 61 -5.95 -28.57 11.36
N ASP A 62 -6.18 -28.16 10.12
CA ASP A 62 -5.65 -26.88 9.63
C ASP A 62 -6.30 -25.75 10.45
N LEU A 63 -5.52 -24.71 10.75
CA LEU A 63 -6.03 -23.54 11.46
C LEU A 63 -7.23 -22.93 10.73
N ARG A 64 -7.24 -22.98 9.40
CA ARG A 64 -8.35 -22.52 8.54
C ARG A 64 -9.68 -23.22 8.87
N ASP A 65 -9.62 -24.49 9.26
CA ASP A 65 -10.82 -25.30 9.58
C ASP A 65 -11.35 -25.03 11.00
N ILE A 66 -10.47 -24.58 11.90
CA ILE A 66 -10.81 -24.33 13.31
C ILE A 66 -11.28 -22.89 13.51
N LEU A 67 -10.69 -21.93 12.80
CA LEU A 67 -10.95 -20.51 12.99
C LEU A 67 -12.43 -20.13 12.94
N PRO A 68 -13.24 -20.60 11.97
CA PRO A 68 -14.67 -20.29 11.95
C PRO A 68 -15.40 -20.68 13.24
N CYS A 69 -14.98 -21.76 13.91
CA CYS A 69 -15.59 -22.25 15.14
C CYS A 69 -15.26 -21.39 16.37
N VAL A 70 -14.16 -20.63 16.35
CA VAL A 70 -13.69 -19.81 17.48
C VAL A 70 -13.95 -18.32 17.30
N GLY A 71 -14.66 -17.91 16.24
CA GLY A 71 -14.96 -16.51 15.94
C GLY A 71 -14.36 -15.99 14.62
N GLY A 72 -13.83 -16.86 13.78
CA GLY A 72 -13.31 -16.55 12.46
C GLY A 72 -11.97 -15.81 12.48
N LEU A 73 -11.62 -15.18 11.35
CA LEU A 73 -10.38 -14.42 11.17
C LEU A 73 -10.20 -13.29 12.20
N GLN A 74 -11.30 -12.75 12.74
CA GLN A 74 -11.30 -11.61 13.66
C GLN A 74 -10.45 -11.86 14.92
N VAL A 75 -10.36 -13.12 15.36
CA VAL A 75 -9.59 -13.51 16.55
C VAL A 75 -8.08 -13.29 16.39
N LEU A 76 -7.60 -13.08 15.15
CA LEU A 76 -6.19 -12.83 14.86
C LEU A 76 -5.81 -11.34 14.95
N PHE A 77 -6.76 -10.41 14.78
CA PHE A 77 -6.47 -8.97 14.87
C PHE A 77 -5.87 -8.52 16.20
N PRO A 78 -6.25 -9.07 17.37
CA PRO A 78 -5.57 -8.79 18.62
C PRO A 78 -4.05 -9.05 18.59
N LEU A 79 -3.55 -9.95 17.74
CA LEU A 79 -2.11 -10.18 17.57
C LEU A 79 -1.40 -8.95 16.97
N LEU A 80 -2.02 -8.28 16.00
CA LEU A 80 -1.52 -7.02 15.46
C LEU A 80 -1.52 -5.92 16.54
N GLY A 81 -2.58 -5.86 17.36
CA GLY A 81 -2.64 -4.93 18.48
C GLY A 81 -1.50 -5.14 19.50
N GLN A 82 -1.12 -6.40 19.74
CA GLN A 82 -0.01 -6.74 20.66
C GLN A 82 1.36 -6.26 20.18
N LEU A 83 1.55 -6.04 18.87
CA LEU A 83 2.79 -5.50 18.31
C LEU A 83 3.12 -4.10 18.87
N SER A 84 2.09 -3.32 19.20
CA SER A 84 2.25 -1.97 19.78
C SER A 84 2.69 -1.99 21.24
N VAL A 85 2.29 -3.01 22.01
CA VAL A 85 2.42 -3.00 23.49
C VAL A 85 3.66 -3.77 23.97
N ARG A 86 4.08 -4.83 23.26
CA ARG A 86 5.01 -5.82 23.81
C ARG A 86 6.47 -5.69 23.39
N GLY A 87 6.88 -4.58 22.80
CA GLY A 87 8.25 -4.44 22.28
C GLY A 87 8.56 -5.51 21.23
N ALA A 88 7.61 -5.71 20.31
CA ALA A 88 7.73 -6.69 19.25
C ALA A 88 8.98 -6.44 18.41
N THR A 89 9.50 -7.50 17.80
CA THR A 89 10.56 -7.42 16.79
C THR A 89 9.95 -7.53 15.39
N PRO A 90 10.67 -7.09 14.34
CA PRO A 90 10.20 -7.27 12.97
C PRO A 90 9.81 -8.71 12.63
N GLU A 91 10.53 -9.70 13.16
CA GLU A 91 10.21 -11.12 12.98
C GLU A 91 8.81 -11.49 13.51
N HIS A 92 8.41 -10.95 14.67
CA HIS A 92 7.07 -11.18 15.21
C HIS A 92 6.01 -10.60 14.27
N ALA A 93 6.24 -9.39 13.76
CA ALA A 93 5.32 -8.76 12.83
C ALA A 93 5.22 -9.56 11.52
N THR A 94 6.34 -10.01 10.95
CA THR A 94 6.37 -10.91 9.78
C THR A 94 5.57 -12.18 10.05
N HIS A 95 5.78 -12.88 11.17
CA HIS A 95 5.02 -14.09 11.50
C HIS A 95 3.52 -13.84 11.62
N VAL A 96 3.11 -12.71 12.21
CA VAL A 96 1.69 -12.34 12.28
C VAL A 96 1.13 -12.09 10.88
N ILE A 97 1.83 -11.36 10.01
CA ILE A 97 1.39 -11.12 8.63
C ILE A 97 1.34 -12.42 7.83
N SER A 98 2.35 -13.29 7.97
CA SER A 98 2.35 -14.62 7.36
C SER A 98 1.18 -15.46 7.86
N LEU A 99 0.77 -15.36 9.13
CA LEU A 99 -0.41 -16.05 9.63
C LEU A 99 -1.69 -15.60 8.91
N PHE A 100 -1.87 -14.28 8.72
CA PHE A 100 -2.98 -13.75 7.91
C PHE A 100 -2.94 -14.26 6.48
N GLN A 101 -1.75 -14.29 5.86
CA GLN A 101 -1.56 -14.84 4.53
C GLN A 101 -2.01 -16.31 4.45
N HIS A 102 -1.55 -17.17 5.36
CA HIS A 102 -1.91 -18.59 5.36
C HIS A 102 -3.42 -18.81 5.54
N VAL A 103 -4.08 -17.97 6.35
CA VAL A 103 -5.52 -18.10 6.59
C VAL A 103 -6.35 -17.58 5.41
N LEU A 104 -5.91 -16.51 4.75
CA LEU A 104 -6.58 -15.95 3.58
C LEU A 104 -6.33 -16.75 2.31
N GLN A 105 -5.21 -17.45 2.23
CA GLN A 105 -4.81 -18.24 1.06
C GLN A 105 -5.89 -19.27 0.71
N GLU A 106 -6.47 -19.10 -0.48
CA GLU A 106 -7.48 -19.99 -1.08
C GLU A 106 -8.69 -20.27 -0.16
N SER A 107 -9.01 -19.36 0.77
CA SER A 107 -10.14 -19.49 1.69
C SER A 107 -11.20 -18.43 1.43
N ALA A 108 -12.22 -18.77 0.63
CA ALA A 108 -13.33 -17.86 0.32
C ALA A 108 -14.06 -17.35 1.56
N GLU A 109 -14.20 -18.17 2.61
CA GLU A 109 -14.84 -17.76 3.86
C GLU A 109 -13.99 -16.75 4.65
N SER A 110 -12.68 -16.99 4.77
CA SER A 110 -11.77 -16.05 5.44
C SER A 110 -11.68 -14.73 4.68
N GLN A 111 -11.69 -14.78 3.35
CA GLN A 111 -11.70 -13.61 2.48
C GLN A 111 -13.01 -12.81 2.58
N ARG A 112 -14.17 -13.50 2.58
CA ARG A 112 -15.47 -12.88 2.86
C ARG A 112 -15.47 -12.18 4.21
N SER A 113 -14.95 -12.84 5.25
CA SER A 113 -14.84 -12.26 6.59
C SER A 113 -13.94 -11.03 6.60
N MET A 114 -12.79 -11.07 5.93
CA MET A 114 -11.87 -9.94 5.77
C MET A 114 -12.57 -8.74 5.09
N ALA A 115 -13.34 -8.97 4.03
CA ALA A 115 -14.07 -7.93 3.32
C ALA A 115 -15.22 -7.35 4.16
N ALA A 116 -16.05 -8.21 4.76
CA ALA A 116 -17.23 -7.80 5.52
C ALA A 116 -16.90 -6.95 6.76
N HIS A 117 -15.69 -7.06 7.31
CA HIS A 117 -15.27 -6.36 8.52
C HIS A 117 -14.20 -5.30 8.27
N SER A 118 -14.00 -4.89 7.00
CA SER A 118 -12.97 -3.92 6.62
C SER A 118 -11.58 -4.30 7.18
N GLY A 119 -11.23 -5.58 7.05
CA GLY A 119 -10.09 -6.15 7.74
C GLY A 119 -8.76 -5.50 7.36
N PHE A 120 -8.57 -5.07 6.11
CA PHE A 120 -7.36 -4.34 5.71
C PHE A 120 -7.29 -2.93 6.31
N LEU A 121 -8.42 -2.23 6.45
CA LEU A 121 -8.49 -0.96 7.17
C LEU A 121 -8.07 -1.15 8.64
N LEU A 122 -8.62 -2.18 9.30
CA LEU A 122 -8.27 -2.49 10.68
C LEU A 122 -6.80 -2.87 10.83
N MET A 123 -6.27 -3.68 9.90
CA MET A 123 -4.86 -4.05 9.87
C MET A 123 -3.96 -2.82 9.72
N GLY A 124 -4.22 -1.97 8.74
CA GLY A 124 -3.47 -0.72 8.54
C GLY A 124 -3.57 0.22 9.75
N HIS A 125 -4.72 0.27 10.42
CA HIS A 125 -4.88 1.03 11.66
C HIS A 125 -4.03 0.48 12.80
N LEU A 126 -4.06 -0.83 13.05
CA LEU A 126 -3.29 -1.45 14.14
C LEU A 126 -1.77 -1.36 13.89
N LEU A 127 -1.34 -1.49 12.64
CA LEU A 127 0.07 -1.33 12.26
C LEU A 127 0.55 0.11 12.44
N ARG A 128 -0.29 1.12 12.19
CA ARG A 128 0.03 2.53 12.50
C ARG A 128 0.24 2.79 13.99
N LEU A 129 -0.40 2.01 14.86
CA LEU A 129 -0.19 2.09 16.32
C LEU A 129 1.09 1.36 16.77
N ALA A 130 1.61 0.45 15.94
CA ALA A 130 2.83 -0.27 16.21
C ALA A 130 4.08 0.59 15.89
N SER A 131 5.26 0.12 16.32
CA SER A 131 6.50 0.83 16.02
C SER A 131 6.77 0.80 14.50
N PRO A 132 7.12 1.93 13.86
CA PRO A 132 7.51 1.97 12.46
C PRO A 132 8.71 1.08 12.12
N ALA A 133 9.56 0.78 13.13
CA ALA A 133 10.69 -0.13 12.98
C ALA A 133 10.29 -1.58 12.66
N LEU A 134 9.03 -1.96 12.90
CA LEU A 134 8.51 -3.27 12.52
C LEU A 134 8.27 -3.38 11.01
N LEU A 135 8.00 -2.26 10.33
CA LEU A 135 7.69 -2.23 8.91
C LEU A 135 8.99 -2.29 8.11
N THR A 136 9.34 -3.51 7.70
CA THR A 136 10.54 -3.81 6.91
C THR A 136 10.19 -4.12 5.46
N PRO A 137 11.18 -4.19 4.54
CA PRO A 137 10.95 -4.65 3.17
C PRO A 137 10.32 -6.04 3.13
N THR A 138 10.67 -6.91 4.08
CA THR A 138 10.08 -8.25 4.22
C THR A 138 8.57 -8.19 4.49
N ILE A 139 8.08 -7.24 5.31
CA ILE A 139 6.64 -7.09 5.54
C ILE A 139 5.92 -6.60 4.28
N MET A 140 6.49 -5.64 3.56
CA MET A 140 5.93 -5.21 2.26
C MET A 140 5.82 -6.36 1.28
N GLU A 141 6.81 -7.26 1.28
CA GLU A 141 6.80 -8.48 0.50
C GLU A 141 5.75 -9.48 0.98
N SER A 142 5.59 -9.67 2.29
CA SER A 142 4.53 -10.51 2.85
C SER A 142 3.13 -9.98 2.52
N PHE A 143 2.92 -8.66 2.50
CA PHE A 143 1.66 -8.07 2.02
C PHE A 143 1.43 -8.38 0.55
N ALA A 144 2.44 -8.20 -0.29
CA ALA A 144 2.35 -8.54 -1.70
C ALA A 144 1.96 -10.00 -1.91
N GLN A 145 2.66 -10.93 -1.25
CA GLN A 145 2.38 -12.36 -1.35
C GLN A 145 0.99 -12.74 -0.80
N MET A 146 0.56 -12.12 0.29
CA MET A 146 -0.80 -12.28 0.83
C MET A 146 -1.84 -11.95 -0.23
N LEU A 147 -1.69 -10.82 -0.90
CA LEU A 147 -2.63 -10.37 -1.92
C LEU A 147 -2.57 -11.21 -3.19
N LEU A 148 -1.38 -11.67 -3.59
CA LEU A 148 -1.22 -12.61 -4.71
C LEU A 148 -1.87 -13.98 -4.42
N SER A 149 -1.89 -14.40 -3.16
CA SER A 149 -2.45 -15.69 -2.70
C SER A 149 -3.97 -15.70 -2.53
N LEU A 150 -4.65 -14.57 -2.76
CA LEU A 150 -6.10 -14.50 -2.72
C LEU A 150 -6.70 -15.38 -3.84
N ASP A 151 -7.79 -16.04 -3.51
CA ASP A 151 -8.49 -16.97 -4.40
C ASP A 151 -8.99 -16.21 -5.64
N GLU A 152 -8.60 -16.65 -6.83
CA GLU A 152 -9.04 -16.08 -8.11
C GLU A 152 -10.55 -16.23 -8.30
N ALA A 153 -11.17 -17.27 -7.73
CA ALA A 153 -12.60 -17.53 -7.85
C ALA A 153 -13.44 -16.81 -6.79
N SER A 154 -12.81 -16.06 -5.88
CA SER A 154 -13.52 -15.37 -4.79
C SER A 154 -14.16 -14.08 -5.26
N ASP A 155 -15.47 -13.95 -5.04
CA ASP A 155 -16.26 -12.74 -5.30
C ASP A 155 -15.73 -11.49 -4.53
N PHE A 156 -14.91 -11.69 -3.49
CA PHE A 156 -14.39 -10.63 -2.64
C PHE A 156 -13.00 -10.14 -3.03
N ARG A 157 -12.34 -10.81 -3.97
CA ARG A 157 -10.93 -10.56 -4.29
C ARG A 157 -10.66 -9.12 -4.69
N ASP A 158 -11.44 -8.54 -5.61
CA ASP A 158 -11.20 -7.19 -6.11
C ASP A 158 -11.42 -6.13 -5.01
N VAL A 159 -12.43 -6.35 -4.16
CA VAL A 159 -12.67 -5.50 -2.96
C VAL A 159 -11.49 -5.58 -2.01
N LEU A 160 -10.97 -6.78 -1.76
CA LEU A 160 -9.82 -6.99 -0.88
C LEU A 160 -8.53 -6.37 -1.43
N LEU A 161 -8.28 -6.49 -2.74
CA LEU A 161 -7.14 -5.86 -3.40
C LEU A 161 -7.23 -4.34 -3.31
N HIS A 162 -8.42 -3.79 -3.59
CA HIS A 162 -8.70 -2.36 -3.45
C HIS A 162 -8.44 -1.87 -2.02
N ASP A 163 -9.04 -2.51 -1.02
CA ASP A 163 -8.88 -2.13 0.40
C ASP A 163 -7.43 -2.25 0.87
N ALA A 164 -6.73 -3.32 0.49
CA ALA A 164 -5.33 -3.50 0.85
C ALA A 164 -4.44 -2.42 0.24
N LEU A 165 -4.66 -2.08 -1.03
CA LEU A 165 -3.91 -1.01 -1.67
C LEU A 165 -4.20 0.32 -0.98
N LEU A 166 -5.46 0.64 -0.65
CA LEU A 166 -5.82 1.88 0.05
C LEU A 166 -5.18 1.99 1.43
N PHE A 167 -5.32 0.96 2.25
CA PHE A 167 -5.02 1.04 3.68
C PHE A 167 -3.63 0.55 4.05
N LEU A 168 -2.97 -0.24 3.19
CA LEU A 168 -1.61 -0.71 3.41
C LEU A 168 -0.59 0.01 2.52
N TYR A 169 -0.90 0.32 1.26
CA TYR A 169 0.09 0.95 0.36
C TYR A 169 -0.10 2.46 0.28
N PHE A 170 -1.31 2.96 -0.01
CA PHE A 170 -1.55 4.39 -0.26
C PHE A 170 -1.76 5.24 1.02
N ASP A 171 -1.84 4.62 2.21
CA ASP A 171 -1.77 5.34 3.49
C ASP A 171 -0.33 5.68 3.85
N LEU A 172 0.18 6.80 3.32
CA LEU A 172 1.57 7.24 3.56
C LEU A 172 1.91 7.46 5.04
N ARG A 173 0.91 7.65 5.91
CA ARG A 173 1.12 7.78 7.36
C ARG A 173 1.69 6.51 7.97
N LEU A 174 1.43 5.35 7.36
CA LEU A 174 2.00 4.09 7.77
C LEU A 174 3.52 4.05 7.52
N TRP A 175 3.99 4.71 6.45
CA TRP A 175 5.34 4.56 5.92
C TRP A 175 6.29 5.72 6.26
N VAL A 176 5.78 6.93 6.48
CA VAL A 176 6.56 8.18 6.63
C VAL A 176 7.62 8.14 7.75
N HIS A 177 7.48 7.27 8.75
CA HIS A 177 8.44 7.12 9.85
C HIS A 177 9.26 5.84 9.82
N THR A 178 9.15 5.04 8.77
CA THR A 178 9.94 3.82 8.60
C THR A 178 11.40 4.16 8.25
N SER A 179 12.26 3.14 8.11
CA SER A 179 13.64 3.39 7.66
C SER A 179 13.69 4.06 6.28
N GLU A 180 14.78 4.78 5.98
CA GLU A 180 14.97 5.43 4.67
C GLU A 180 14.83 4.43 3.50
N GLU A 181 15.43 3.25 3.66
CA GLU A 181 15.34 2.15 2.69
C GLU A 181 13.87 1.78 2.41
N VAL A 182 13.07 1.62 3.46
CA VAL A 182 11.65 1.25 3.35
C VAL A 182 10.84 2.35 2.68
N GLN A 183 11.08 3.63 3.01
CA GLN A 183 10.39 4.76 2.39
C GLN A 183 10.65 4.84 0.88
N ARG A 184 11.90 4.57 0.44
CA ARG A 184 12.25 4.55 -0.99
C ARG A 184 11.60 3.38 -1.72
N ILE A 185 11.71 2.16 -1.17
CA ILE A 185 11.09 0.97 -1.75
C ILE A 185 9.57 1.15 -1.84
N HIS A 186 8.97 1.75 -0.81
CA HIS A 186 7.54 2.03 -0.79
C HIS A 186 7.14 3.02 -1.90
N ALA A 187 7.88 4.12 -2.08
CA ALA A 187 7.65 5.05 -3.18
C ALA A 187 7.73 4.36 -4.54
N ASP A 188 8.79 3.58 -4.78
CA ASP A 188 8.95 2.82 -6.03
C ASP A 188 7.75 1.87 -6.25
N ARG A 189 7.29 1.17 -5.21
CA ARG A 189 6.12 0.28 -5.31
C ARG A 189 4.84 1.06 -5.61
N LEU A 190 4.65 2.26 -5.07
CA LEU A 190 3.49 3.10 -5.40
C LEU A 190 3.49 3.49 -6.89
N GLU A 191 4.64 3.84 -7.44
CA GLU A 191 4.77 4.16 -8.86
C GLU A 191 4.40 2.96 -9.74
N HIS A 192 4.98 1.79 -9.44
CA HIS A 192 4.67 0.56 -10.17
C HIS A 192 3.20 0.16 -10.04
N ALA A 193 2.62 0.31 -8.84
CA ALA A 193 1.23 0.01 -8.60
C ALA A 193 0.28 0.90 -9.39
N TRP A 194 0.62 2.19 -9.47
CA TRP A 194 -0.18 3.18 -10.16
C TRP A 194 -0.12 3.06 -11.68
N CYS A 195 1.10 3.00 -12.24
CA CYS A 195 1.32 2.85 -13.68
C CYS A 195 0.68 1.57 -14.21
N GLY A 196 0.62 0.55 -13.36
CA GLY A 196 -0.08 -0.67 -13.64
C GLY A 196 -1.60 -0.54 -13.65
N ALA A 197 -2.19 0.02 -12.60
CA ALA A 197 -3.60 -0.14 -12.27
C ALA A 197 -4.64 0.13 -13.40
N SER A 198 -5.82 -0.50 -13.29
CA SER A 198 -6.97 -0.19 -14.16
C SER A 198 -7.48 1.24 -13.95
N ASP A 199 -8.14 1.81 -14.95
CA ASP A 199 -8.64 3.19 -14.86
C ASP A 199 -9.71 3.37 -13.77
N SER A 200 -10.58 2.37 -13.61
CA SER A 200 -11.54 2.31 -12.50
C SER A 200 -10.85 2.33 -11.14
N PHE A 201 -9.71 1.66 -11.01
CA PHE A 201 -8.92 1.65 -9.80
C PHE A 201 -8.26 3.01 -9.57
N LYS A 202 -7.62 3.60 -10.59
CA LYS A 202 -7.01 4.94 -10.50
C LYS A 202 -8.04 6.01 -10.06
N GLN A 203 -9.27 5.95 -10.59
CA GLN A 203 -10.35 6.88 -10.25
C GLN A 203 -10.84 6.74 -8.79
N CYS A 204 -10.83 5.53 -8.23
CA CYS A 204 -11.30 5.27 -6.87
C CYS A 204 -10.25 5.48 -5.78
N MET A 205 -8.96 5.27 -6.09
CA MET A 205 -7.95 4.94 -5.08
C MET A 205 -7.15 6.12 -4.55
N PHE A 206 -7.02 7.21 -5.32
CA PHE A 206 -6.03 8.23 -5.01
C PHE A 206 -6.48 9.57 -5.58
N SER A 207 -7.18 10.36 -4.76
CA SER A 207 -7.55 11.71 -5.17
C SER A 207 -6.29 12.54 -5.37
N LEU A 208 -6.27 13.35 -6.43
CA LEU A 208 -5.24 14.36 -6.68
C LEU A 208 -4.89 15.15 -5.40
N ARG A 209 -5.92 15.47 -4.61
CA ARG A 209 -5.78 16.16 -3.33
C ARG A 209 -4.97 15.38 -2.30
N HIS A 210 -5.16 14.07 -2.20
CA HIS A 210 -4.42 13.23 -1.25
C HIS A 210 -2.91 13.22 -1.58
N ILE A 211 -2.53 13.27 -2.86
CA ILE A 211 -1.13 13.41 -3.29
C ILE A 211 -0.55 14.74 -2.82
N CYS A 212 -1.25 15.83 -3.11
CA CYS A 212 -0.83 17.18 -2.73
C CYS A 212 -0.70 17.31 -1.21
N ASP A 213 -1.70 16.83 -0.47
CA ASP A 213 -1.69 16.83 0.99
C ASP A 213 -0.54 15.98 1.53
N ALA A 214 -0.30 14.80 0.96
CA ALA A 214 0.84 13.95 1.31
C ALA A 214 2.19 14.66 1.14
N LEU A 215 2.42 15.26 -0.04
CA LEU A 215 3.64 16.01 -0.34
C LEU A 215 3.81 17.18 0.65
N ARG A 216 2.74 17.91 0.92
CA ARG A 216 2.72 19.07 1.81
C ARG A 216 2.97 18.70 3.28
N TYR A 217 2.28 17.68 3.79
CA TYR A 217 2.30 17.36 5.22
C TYR A 217 3.39 16.38 5.60
N PHE A 218 3.74 15.46 4.70
CA PHE A 218 4.73 14.42 4.98
C PHE A 218 6.08 14.72 4.34
N TYR A 219 6.16 15.29 3.14
CA TYR A 219 7.44 15.40 2.40
C TYR A 219 7.93 16.84 2.15
N TYR A 220 7.55 17.81 2.98
CA TYR A 220 8.05 19.18 2.92
C TYR A 220 9.51 19.32 3.42
N ASP A 221 10.21 20.40 3.07
CA ASP A 221 11.56 20.69 3.57
C ASP A 221 11.53 21.57 4.83
N GLU A 222 11.97 21.05 5.96
CA GLU A 222 12.10 21.79 7.23
C GLU A 222 13.04 23.00 7.13
N ARG A 223 14.10 22.92 6.33
CA ARG A 223 15.11 23.99 6.22
C ARG A 223 14.50 25.23 5.58
N ALA A 224 13.61 25.03 4.62
CA ALA A 224 12.89 26.10 3.93
C ALA A 224 11.83 26.77 4.83
N VAL A 225 11.21 26.01 5.74
CA VAL A 225 10.19 26.50 6.69
C VAL A 225 10.77 27.47 7.72
N SER A 226 11.99 27.25 8.20
CA SER A 226 12.60 28.12 9.22
C SER A 226 12.92 29.54 8.73
N ASN A 227 13.08 29.74 7.41
CA ASN A 227 13.53 31.00 6.84
C ASN A 227 12.42 32.01 6.52
N LYS A 228 11.14 31.63 6.51
CA LYS A 228 10.05 32.52 6.03
C LYS A 228 8.75 32.52 6.86
N GLY A 229 8.75 31.97 8.07
CA GLY A 229 7.61 32.11 9.01
C GLY A 229 6.33 31.36 8.62
N THR A 230 6.39 30.50 7.59
CA THR A 230 5.24 29.70 7.14
C THR A 230 5.00 28.54 8.11
N VAL A 231 4.02 28.67 9.00
CA VAL A 231 3.64 27.59 9.92
C VAL A 231 2.73 26.60 9.19
N TYR A 232 3.29 25.47 8.72
CA TYR A 232 2.45 24.30 8.47
C TYR A 232 2.04 23.72 9.82
N PRO A 233 0.76 23.32 10.02
CA PRO A 233 0.29 22.86 11.31
C PRO A 233 0.75 21.42 11.57
N VAL A 234 2.04 21.17 11.82
CA VAL A 234 2.55 19.82 12.03
C VAL A 234 3.77 19.78 12.97
N THR A 235 3.70 20.38 14.15
CA THR A 235 4.78 20.31 15.17
C THR A 235 4.88 18.95 15.89
N ARG A 236 4.39 17.86 15.28
CA ARG A 236 4.30 16.54 15.94
C ARG A 236 4.78 15.34 15.13
N TRP A 237 5.21 15.54 13.89
CA TRP A 237 5.46 14.43 12.95
C TRP A 237 6.91 14.35 12.45
N ASP A 238 7.84 15.12 13.01
CA ASP A 238 9.25 15.09 12.60
C ASP A 238 9.92 13.76 13.00
N ALA A 239 9.44 13.16 14.08
CA ALA A 239 9.91 11.90 14.59
C ALA A 239 8.77 11.15 15.30
N ALA A 240 8.58 9.88 14.95
CA ALA A 240 7.83 8.97 15.80
C ALA A 240 8.64 8.75 17.08
N LYS A 241 8.02 9.00 18.25
CA LYS A 241 8.66 8.79 19.56
C LYS A 241 7.93 7.71 20.34
N SER A 242 8.68 6.87 21.04
CA SER A 242 8.10 5.92 21.99
C SER A 242 7.51 6.64 23.21
N SER A 243 6.80 5.91 24.07
CA SER A 243 6.32 6.40 25.37
C SER A 243 7.44 6.91 26.29
N ARG A 244 8.69 6.52 26.03
CA ARG A 244 9.89 6.99 26.75
C ARG A 244 10.59 8.18 26.08
N GLY A 245 10.00 8.76 25.03
CA GLY A 245 10.56 9.89 24.27
C GLY A 245 11.68 9.52 23.30
N VAL A 246 12.03 8.23 23.18
CA VAL A 246 13.05 7.75 22.23
C VAL A 246 12.51 7.84 20.81
N VAL A 247 13.29 8.41 19.88
CA VAL A 247 12.93 8.46 18.46
C VAL A 247 12.98 7.05 17.88
N ILE A 248 11.82 6.52 17.47
CA ILE A 248 11.62 5.19 16.89
C ILE A 248 11.45 5.20 15.37
N GLY A 249 11.41 6.38 14.77
CA GLY A 249 11.25 6.56 13.34
C GLY A 249 11.40 8.02 12.94
N ARG A 250 11.93 8.27 11.74
CA ARG A 250 12.12 9.62 11.20
C ARG A 250 11.68 9.65 9.75
N ARG A 251 11.30 10.83 9.30
CA ARG A 251 11.10 11.12 7.89
C ARG A 251 12.43 11.05 7.12
N ILE A 252 12.34 10.62 5.86
CA ILE A 252 13.47 10.66 4.91
C ILE A 252 13.98 12.09 4.67
N ALA A 253 15.29 12.23 4.47
CA ALA A 253 15.96 13.50 4.23
C ALA A 253 17.05 13.36 3.17
N GLY A 254 17.55 14.48 2.63
CA GLY A 254 18.61 14.46 1.61
C GLY A 254 18.13 13.92 0.27
N GLU A 255 19.01 13.23 -0.48
CA GLU A 255 18.72 12.72 -1.82
C GLU A 255 17.51 11.76 -1.86
N GLY A 256 17.33 10.96 -0.81
CA GLY A 256 16.18 10.05 -0.71
C GLY A 256 14.84 10.78 -0.65
N LEU A 257 14.81 12.00 -0.09
CA LEU A 257 13.60 12.81 -0.03
C LEU A 257 13.20 13.32 -1.42
N ASP A 258 14.18 13.75 -2.23
CA ASP A 258 13.93 14.23 -3.59
C ASP A 258 13.43 13.10 -4.50
N HIS A 259 13.93 11.87 -4.29
CA HIS A 259 13.40 10.67 -4.94
C HIS A 259 11.91 10.45 -4.65
N VAL A 260 11.52 10.40 -3.37
CA VAL A 260 10.11 10.18 -2.98
C VAL A 260 9.20 11.30 -3.50
N ARG A 261 9.67 12.56 -3.44
CA ARG A 261 8.94 13.71 -4.01
C ARG A 261 8.73 13.58 -5.50
N SER A 262 9.76 13.21 -6.25
CA SER A 262 9.71 13.02 -7.69
C SER A 262 8.67 11.96 -8.05
N VAL A 263 8.67 10.82 -7.35
CA VAL A 263 7.69 9.75 -7.55
C VAL A 263 6.27 10.25 -7.29
N LEU A 264 6.01 10.89 -6.14
CA LEU A 264 4.66 11.38 -5.81
C LEU A 264 4.17 12.48 -6.78
N LEU A 265 5.06 13.36 -7.25
CA LEU A 265 4.72 14.36 -8.26
C LEU A 265 4.49 13.72 -9.64
N ASN A 266 5.22 12.67 -10.00
CA ASN A 266 4.94 11.88 -11.20
C ASN A 266 3.55 11.25 -11.13
N LEU A 267 3.19 10.66 -9.98
CA LEU A 267 1.83 10.15 -9.74
C LEU A 267 0.78 11.25 -9.93
N MET A 268 1.07 12.48 -9.50
CA MET A 268 0.20 13.64 -9.70
C MET A 268 -0.02 13.94 -11.20
N VAL A 269 1.06 13.96 -11.99
CA VAL A 269 0.97 14.17 -13.46
C VAL A 269 0.11 13.07 -14.08
N VAL A 270 0.41 11.81 -13.78
CA VAL A 270 -0.31 10.67 -14.36
C VAL A 270 -1.79 10.72 -13.98
N ALA A 271 -2.11 11.07 -12.73
CA ALA A 271 -3.49 11.20 -12.27
C ALA A 271 -4.28 12.24 -13.09
N VAL A 272 -3.68 13.39 -13.43
CA VAL A 272 -4.35 14.41 -14.24
C VAL A 272 -4.45 13.98 -15.70
N VAL A 273 -3.40 13.37 -16.25
CA VAL A 273 -3.33 12.96 -17.66
C VAL A 273 -4.30 11.84 -18.02
N GLU A 274 -4.55 10.93 -17.07
CA GLU A 274 -5.46 9.78 -17.27
C GLU A 274 -6.93 10.12 -17.08
N CYS A 275 -7.26 11.35 -16.66
CA CYS A 275 -8.66 11.79 -16.56
C CYS A 275 -9.28 11.98 -17.96
N GLU A 276 -10.58 11.67 -18.08
CA GLU A 276 -11.33 11.92 -19.32
C GLU A 276 -11.41 13.41 -19.68
N SER A 277 -11.46 14.27 -18.67
CA SER A 277 -11.48 15.73 -18.81
C SER A 277 -10.83 16.41 -17.62
N VAL A 278 -10.20 17.56 -17.88
CA VAL A 278 -9.67 18.41 -16.81
C VAL A 278 -10.77 19.28 -16.25
N THR A 279 -11.03 19.16 -14.94
CA THR A 279 -12.06 19.95 -14.26
C THR A 279 -11.46 21.13 -13.51
N GLU A 280 -12.26 22.17 -13.26
CA GLU A 280 -11.88 23.33 -12.45
C GLU A 280 -11.34 22.92 -11.07
N SER A 281 -12.00 21.96 -10.42
CA SER A 281 -11.57 21.45 -9.12
C SER A 281 -10.17 20.84 -9.14
N MET A 282 -9.78 20.17 -10.23
CA MET A 282 -8.43 19.59 -10.35
C MET A 282 -7.38 20.70 -10.46
N VAL A 283 -7.62 21.70 -11.30
CA VAL A 283 -6.70 22.83 -11.49
C VAL A 283 -6.57 23.64 -10.20
N CYS A 284 -7.67 23.87 -9.49
CA CYS A 284 -7.64 24.52 -8.16
C CYS A 284 -6.78 23.74 -7.16
N VAL A 285 -6.87 22.41 -7.10
CA VAL A 285 -6.01 21.59 -6.22
C VAL A 285 -4.53 21.73 -6.58
N VAL A 286 -4.19 21.73 -7.88
CA VAL A 286 -2.80 21.92 -8.34
C VAL A 286 -2.29 23.32 -7.97
N LEU A 287 -3.11 24.36 -8.17
CA LEU A 287 -2.75 25.74 -7.81
C LEU A 287 -2.61 25.92 -6.29
N ASP A 288 -3.55 25.37 -5.51
CA ASP A 288 -3.51 25.41 -4.05
C ASP A 288 -2.24 24.73 -3.52
N HIS A 289 -1.85 23.60 -4.13
CA HIS A 289 -0.59 22.93 -3.82
C HIS A 289 0.61 23.81 -4.15
N LEU A 290 0.69 24.34 -5.37
CA LEU A 290 1.78 25.21 -5.82
C LEU A 290 1.95 26.44 -4.92
N LEU A 291 0.86 27.13 -4.61
CA LEU A 291 0.82 28.26 -3.67
C LEU A 291 1.29 27.84 -2.28
N ALA A 292 0.80 26.69 -1.80
CA ALA A 292 1.17 26.18 -0.50
C ALA A 292 2.66 25.83 -0.42
N VAL A 293 3.32 25.45 -1.50
CA VAL A 293 4.72 24.98 -1.50
C VAL A 293 5.73 25.95 -2.09
N ALA A 294 5.29 27.14 -2.51
CA ALA A 294 6.08 28.22 -3.11
C ALA A 294 7.40 28.51 -2.37
N ASN A 295 7.37 28.46 -1.04
CA ASN A 295 8.51 28.78 -0.17
C ASN A 295 9.16 27.52 0.44
N SER A 296 9.00 26.36 -0.19
CA SER A 296 9.54 25.08 0.27
C SER A 296 10.54 24.50 -0.72
N GLY A 297 11.35 23.52 -0.30
CA GLY A 297 12.20 22.74 -1.20
C GLY A 297 11.45 21.94 -2.27
N LEU A 298 10.12 21.99 -2.30
CA LEU A 298 9.26 21.34 -3.30
C LEU A 298 8.85 22.28 -4.46
N ALA A 299 9.11 23.59 -4.37
CA ALA A 299 8.61 24.58 -5.32
C ALA A 299 9.02 24.28 -6.77
N ALA A 300 10.32 24.08 -7.02
CA ALA A 300 10.85 23.82 -8.35
C ALA A 300 10.27 22.53 -8.98
N LEU A 301 10.25 21.43 -8.22
CA LEU A 301 9.70 20.16 -8.69
C LEU A 301 8.19 20.24 -8.95
N SER A 302 7.45 20.97 -8.11
CA SER A 302 6.00 21.14 -8.28
C SER A 302 5.68 22.01 -9.48
N LEU A 303 6.48 23.05 -9.74
CA LEU A 303 6.36 23.89 -10.92
C LEU A 303 6.67 23.11 -12.21
N GLU A 304 7.74 22.31 -12.22
CA GLU A 304 8.06 21.41 -13.33
C GLU A 304 6.90 20.44 -13.61
N CYS A 305 6.31 19.87 -12.56
CA CYS A 305 5.14 19.02 -12.65
C CYS A 305 3.94 19.74 -13.31
N ALA A 306 3.64 20.97 -12.91
CA ALA A 306 2.58 21.77 -13.52
C ALA A 306 2.87 22.11 -14.99
N CYS A 307 4.12 22.43 -15.34
CA CYS A 307 4.54 22.63 -16.73
C CYS A 307 4.33 21.35 -17.56
N ARG A 308 4.68 20.18 -17.02
CA ARG A 308 4.45 18.89 -17.69
C ARG A 308 2.96 18.62 -17.98
N ILE A 309 2.07 18.97 -17.05
CA ILE A 309 0.61 18.85 -17.26
C ILE A 309 0.18 19.80 -18.39
N GLY A 310 0.59 21.07 -18.34
CA GLY A 310 0.23 22.07 -19.35
C GLY A 310 0.78 21.79 -20.75
N GLN A 311 1.90 21.06 -20.85
CA GLN A 311 2.51 20.65 -22.13
C GLN A 311 1.99 19.31 -22.65
N HIS A 312 1.14 18.60 -21.89
CA HIS A 312 0.71 17.26 -22.24
C HIS A 312 -0.30 17.30 -23.41
N PRO A 313 -0.11 16.51 -24.49
CA PRO A 313 -0.93 16.61 -25.71
C PRO A 313 -2.42 16.27 -25.50
N ARG A 314 -2.75 15.44 -24.50
CA ARG A 314 -4.15 15.05 -24.23
C ARG A 314 -4.94 16.07 -23.42
N VAL A 315 -4.30 16.70 -22.43
CA VAL A 315 -4.99 17.47 -21.38
C VAL A 315 -4.47 18.90 -21.24
N GLY A 316 -3.34 19.24 -21.87
CA GLY A 316 -2.66 20.52 -21.68
C GLY A 316 -3.48 21.72 -22.13
N GLU A 317 -4.15 21.63 -23.30
CA GLU A 317 -5.01 22.71 -23.78
C GLU A 317 -6.18 22.97 -22.83
N GLN A 318 -6.90 21.91 -22.42
CA GLN A 318 -7.99 22.01 -21.44
C GLN A 318 -7.49 22.56 -20.09
N PHE A 319 -6.32 22.10 -19.64
CA PHE A 319 -5.71 22.58 -18.39
C PHE A 319 -5.40 24.08 -18.46
N LEU A 320 -4.79 24.56 -19.55
CA LEU A 320 -4.46 25.97 -19.74
C LEU A 320 -5.71 26.84 -19.93
N GLU A 321 -6.74 26.32 -20.60
CA GLU A 321 -8.03 27.00 -20.73
C GLU A 321 -8.68 27.20 -19.36
N VAL A 322 -8.82 26.11 -18.58
CA VAL A 322 -9.39 26.15 -17.22
C VAL A 322 -8.55 27.02 -16.29
N LEU A 323 -7.22 26.96 -16.40
CA LEU A 323 -6.30 27.83 -15.67
C LEU A 323 -6.54 29.32 -16.01
N GLY A 324 -6.83 29.62 -17.27
CA GLY A 324 -7.17 30.96 -17.74
C GLY A 324 -8.52 31.45 -17.22
N THR A 325 -9.55 30.60 -17.26
CA THR A 325 -10.90 30.96 -16.80
C THR A 325 -10.95 31.27 -15.32
N ILE A 326 -10.19 30.54 -14.48
CA ILE A 326 -10.08 30.81 -13.04
C ILE A 326 -9.05 31.90 -12.68
N GLY A 327 -8.38 32.49 -13.67
CA GLY A 327 -7.38 33.55 -13.45
C GLY A 327 -6.12 33.06 -12.73
N GLY A 328 -5.66 31.84 -12.99
CA GLY A 328 -4.49 31.23 -12.35
C GLY A 328 -3.13 31.62 -12.97
N PHE A 329 -3.09 32.24 -14.16
CA PHE A 329 -1.82 32.66 -14.77
C PHE A 329 -0.99 33.67 -13.93
N PRO A 330 -1.60 34.70 -13.30
CA PRO A 330 -0.88 35.57 -12.38
C PRO A 330 -0.25 34.82 -11.20
N VAL A 331 -0.90 33.76 -10.71
CA VAL A 331 -0.37 32.92 -9.62
C VAL A 331 0.91 32.21 -10.07
N LEU A 332 0.92 31.64 -11.28
CA LEU A 332 2.13 31.02 -11.83
C LEU A 332 3.26 32.04 -12.06
N LEU A 333 2.93 33.25 -12.48
CA LEU A 333 3.93 34.32 -12.66
C LEU A 333 4.56 34.78 -11.34
N VAL A 334 3.81 34.78 -10.24
CA VAL A 334 4.38 35.05 -8.91
C VAL A 334 5.39 33.95 -8.53
N LEU A 335 5.03 32.68 -8.77
CA LEU A 335 5.88 31.53 -8.45
C LEU A 335 7.14 31.42 -9.33
N LEU A 336 7.12 31.98 -10.54
CA LEU A 336 8.27 32.01 -11.46
C LEU A 336 9.28 33.13 -11.14
N ASN A 337 8.87 34.15 -10.38
CA ASN A 337 9.70 35.31 -10.05
C ASN A 337 10.35 35.21 -8.64
N ASP A 338 9.94 34.23 -7.83
CA ASP A 338 10.51 33.89 -6.51
C ASP A 338 11.58 32.80 -6.61
#